data_AF-A0A1V5Y037-F1
#
_entry.id   AF-A0A1V5Y037-F1
#
_cell.length_a   1.000
_cell.length_b   1.000
_cell.length_c   1.000
_cell.angle_alpha   90.00
_cell.angle_beta   90.00
_cell.angle_gamma   90.00
#
_symmetry.space_group_name_H-M   'P 1'
#
loop_
_entity.id
_entity.type
_entity.pdbx_description
1 polymer ?
#
loop_
_entity_poly.entity_id
_entity_poly.type
_entity_poly.pdbx_seq_one_letter_code
_entity_poly.pdbx_strand_id
1 'polypeptide(L)'
;MKWKELVFGEVVSFCNNIGSRTFSLQDFIKAKLEIFINAKPDNKHVEAKIRQQLQFLRDENKVTFLDNSGHYTLRDIYLLDLEKEETKTLDLTKEEPEKREYIVETYVRRVKWAEQAKEILGDRCLYKECPNTFTKDDGTKYIEVHHIIPLCKGGEDGLWNLSVLCAHHHKMAHYGNERARRDIESFLLNEVKRRI
;
A
#
# COMPACT_ATOMS: atom_id res chain seq x y z
N MET A 1 16.22 -6.17 -23.68
CA MET A 1 15.32 -5.77 -22.57
C MET A 1 16.11 -5.50 -21.29
N LYS A 2 15.80 -4.41 -20.57
CA LYS A 2 16.44 -4.09 -19.28
C LYS A 2 15.88 -4.99 -18.18
N TRP A 3 16.68 -5.23 -17.13
CA TRP A 3 16.27 -6.10 -16.00
C TRP A 3 14.99 -5.60 -15.32
N LYS A 4 14.85 -4.30 -15.10
CA LYS A 4 13.67 -3.72 -14.44
C LYS A 4 12.39 -3.93 -15.23
N GLU A 5 12.43 -3.69 -16.53
CA GLU A 5 11.29 -3.91 -17.45
C GLU A 5 10.89 -5.38 -17.51
N LEU A 6 11.87 -6.27 -17.60
CA LEU A 6 11.66 -7.72 -17.59
C LEU A 6 11.00 -8.18 -16.28
N VAL A 7 11.55 -7.78 -15.13
CA VAL A 7 10.99 -8.18 -13.81
C VAL A 7 9.59 -7.62 -13.62
N PHE A 8 9.35 -6.37 -14.01
CA PHE A 8 8.01 -5.78 -13.90
C PHE A 8 7.00 -6.50 -14.79
N GLY A 9 7.35 -6.79 -16.04
CA GLY A 9 6.49 -7.55 -16.96
C GLY A 9 6.15 -8.93 -16.41
N GLU A 10 7.13 -9.64 -15.83
CA GLU A 10 6.88 -10.95 -15.22
C GLU A 10 6.05 -10.87 -13.94
N VAL A 11 6.18 -9.80 -13.14
CA VAL A 11 5.30 -9.55 -11.98
C VAL A 11 3.86 -9.38 -12.43
N VAL A 12 3.63 -8.56 -13.46
CA VAL A 12 2.27 -8.35 -14.03
C VAL A 12 1.72 -9.67 -14.56
N SER A 13 2.50 -10.40 -15.37
CA SER A 13 2.11 -11.71 -15.88
C SER A 13 1.78 -12.70 -14.76
N PHE A 14 2.60 -12.74 -13.71
CA PHE A 14 2.36 -13.61 -12.56
C PHE A 14 1.05 -13.27 -11.86
N CYS A 15 0.79 -11.98 -11.59
CA CYS A 15 -0.44 -11.51 -10.96
C CYS A 15 -1.68 -11.80 -11.83
N ASN A 16 -1.58 -11.62 -13.15
CA ASN A 16 -2.65 -11.99 -14.09
C ASN A 16 -2.95 -13.49 -14.03
N ASN A 17 -1.92 -14.33 -14.01
CA ASN A 17 -2.08 -15.79 -14.00
C ASN A 17 -2.73 -16.32 -12.72
N ILE A 18 -2.40 -15.74 -11.56
CA ILE A 18 -2.97 -16.17 -10.27
C ILE A 18 -4.29 -15.45 -9.94
N GLY A 19 -4.73 -14.49 -10.76
CA GLY A 19 -5.92 -13.68 -10.49
C GLY A 19 -5.82 -12.82 -9.22
N SER A 20 -4.61 -12.61 -8.71
CA SER A 20 -4.34 -11.87 -7.47
C SER A 20 -3.24 -10.85 -7.69
N ARG A 21 -3.42 -9.68 -7.09
CA ARG A 21 -2.40 -8.62 -7.05
C ARG A 21 -1.35 -8.88 -5.98
N THR A 22 -1.60 -9.81 -5.07
CA THR A 22 -0.70 -10.16 -3.97
C THR A 22 0.05 -11.44 -4.30
N PHE A 23 1.35 -11.47 -4.00
CA PHE A 23 2.20 -12.63 -4.26
C PHE A 23 3.36 -12.72 -3.26
N SER A 24 3.82 -13.92 -2.96
CA SER A 24 5.06 -14.12 -2.20
C SER A 24 6.28 -14.05 -3.14
N LEU A 25 7.40 -13.56 -2.62
CA LEU A 25 8.69 -13.58 -3.32
C LEU A 25 9.10 -14.98 -3.73
N GLN A 26 8.85 -15.95 -2.84
CA GLN A 26 9.24 -17.34 -3.04
C GLN A 26 8.46 -17.95 -4.21
N ASP A 27 7.14 -17.76 -4.24
CA ASP A 27 6.29 -18.30 -5.31
C ASP A 27 6.59 -17.62 -6.65
N PHE A 28 6.80 -16.30 -6.63
CA PHE A 28 7.18 -15.55 -7.81
C PHE A 28 8.50 -16.04 -8.40
N ILE A 29 9.55 -16.15 -7.56
CA ILE A 29 10.85 -16.67 -8.01
C ILE A 29 10.68 -18.10 -8.53
N LYS A 30 10.03 -18.98 -7.76
CA LYS A 30 9.82 -20.38 -8.16
C LYS A 30 9.13 -20.50 -9.52
N ALA A 31 8.13 -19.67 -9.79
CA ALA A 31 7.38 -19.72 -11.04
C ALA A 31 8.09 -19.07 -12.23
N LYS A 32 8.96 -18.08 -12.00
CA LYS A 32 9.52 -17.24 -13.08
C LYS A 32 11.03 -17.37 -13.26
N LEU A 33 11.73 -18.10 -12.38
CA LEU A 33 13.20 -18.21 -12.38
C LEU A 33 13.78 -18.63 -13.72
N GLU A 34 13.21 -19.67 -14.36
CA GLU A 34 13.69 -20.16 -15.66
C GLU A 34 13.61 -19.10 -16.76
N ILE A 35 12.55 -18.29 -16.77
CA ILE A 35 12.37 -17.19 -17.73
C ILE A 35 13.50 -16.17 -17.58
N PHE A 36 13.87 -15.83 -16.34
CA PHE A 36 14.96 -14.90 -16.09
C PHE A 36 16.34 -15.47 -16.42
N ILE A 37 16.58 -16.76 -16.14
CA ILE A 37 17.83 -17.45 -16.52
C ILE A 37 18.00 -17.44 -18.03
N ASN A 38 16.95 -17.83 -18.78
CA ASN A 38 16.98 -17.87 -20.24
C ASN A 38 17.14 -16.48 -20.86
N ALA A 39 16.50 -15.45 -20.27
CA ALA A 39 16.62 -14.08 -20.76
C ALA A 39 17.97 -13.42 -20.44
N LYS A 40 18.68 -13.91 -19.41
CA LYS A 40 19.94 -13.33 -18.89
C LYS A 40 20.95 -14.42 -18.47
N PRO A 41 21.41 -15.26 -19.41
CA PRO A 41 22.20 -16.45 -19.11
C PRO A 41 23.58 -16.13 -18.49
N ASP A 42 24.13 -14.96 -18.77
CA ASP A 42 25.45 -14.55 -18.25
C ASP A 42 25.43 -14.19 -16.75
N ASN A 43 24.25 -14.03 -16.15
CA ASN A 43 24.14 -13.64 -14.75
C ASN A 43 24.10 -14.88 -13.83
N LYS A 44 25.17 -15.09 -13.06
CA LYS A 44 25.27 -16.20 -12.10
C LYS A 44 24.43 -16.03 -10.83
N HIS A 45 23.82 -14.86 -10.62
CA HIS A 45 23.04 -14.51 -9.44
C HIS A 45 21.67 -13.93 -9.80
N VAL A 46 20.91 -14.67 -10.62
CA VAL A 46 19.59 -14.26 -11.13
C VAL A 46 18.62 -13.90 -10.00
N GLU A 47 18.47 -14.75 -8.98
CA GLU A 47 17.53 -14.46 -7.89
C GLU A 47 17.86 -13.19 -7.12
N ALA A 48 19.15 -12.97 -6.81
CA ALA A 48 19.59 -11.75 -6.14
C ALA A 48 19.29 -10.53 -7.02
N LYS A 49 19.42 -10.67 -8.34
CA LYS A 49 19.07 -9.61 -9.28
C LYS A 49 17.57 -9.34 -9.31
N ILE A 50 16.73 -10.37 -9.28
CA ILE A 50 15.26 -10.25 -9.17
C ILE A 50 14.89 -9.48 -7.90
N ARG A 51 15.44 -9.89 -6.74
CA ARG A 51 15.24 -9.21 -5.46
C ARG A 51 15.63 -7.72 -5.53
N GLN A 52 16.77 -7.42 -6.14
CA GLN A 52 17.20 -6.04 -6.37
C GLN A 52 16.23 -5.28 -7.29
N GLN A 53 15.71 -5.89 -8.35
CA GLN A 53 14.75 -5.20 -9.22
C GLN A 53 13.42 -4.95 -8.50
N LEU A 54 12.92 -5.89 -7.69
CA LEU A 54 11.73 -5.69 -6.87
C LEU A 54 11.90 -4.54 -5.86
N GLN A 55 13.12 -4.31 -5.36
CA GLN A 55 13.45 -3.13 -4.57
C GLN A 55 13.24 -1.84 -5.38
N PHE A 56 13.81 -1.74 -6.59
CA PHE A 56 13.63 -0.57 -7.44
C PHE A 56 12.18 -0.35 -7.85
N LEU A 57 11.44 -1.43 -8.14
CA LEU A 57 10.01 -1.35 -8.44
C LEU A 57 9.21 -0.86 -7.22
N ARG A 58 9.65 -1.18 -5.99
CA ARG A 58 9.05 -0.67 -4.77
C ARG A 58 9.31 0.83 -4.58
N ASP A 59 10.54 1.25 -4.83
CA ASP A 59 10.92 2.67 -4.74
C ASP A 59 10.13 3.54 -5.74
N GLU A 60 9.76 2.95 -6.89
CA GLU A 60 8.89 3.56 -7.91
C GLU A 60 7.39 3.39 -7.64
N ASN A 61 7.00 2.85 -6.48
CA ASN A 61 5.60 2.52 -6.11
C ASN A 61 4.89 1.56 -7.07
N LYS A 62 5.63 0.80 -7.88
CA LYS A 62 5.05 -0.16 -8.81
C LYS A 62 4.58 -1.43 -8.11
N VAL A 63 5.29 -1.80 -7.04
CA VAL A 63 4.90 -2.84 -6.08
C VAL A 63 5.04 -2.29 -4.66
N THR A 64 4.34 -2.85 -3.69
CA THR A 64 4.53 -2.56 -2.26
C THR A 64 4.77 -3.85 -1.50
N PHE A 65 5.48 -3.81 -0.38
CA PHE A 65 5.40 -4.95 0.53
C PHE A 65 3.98 -5.07 1.05
N LEU A 66 3.49 -6.31 1.05
CA LEU A 66 2.40 -6.70 1.91
C LEU A 66 3.03 -6.66 3.33
N ASP A 67 3.92 -7.61 3.67
CA ASP A 67 4.49 -7.79 5.02
C ASP A 67 6.02 -7.85 5.02
N ASN A 68 6.57 -8.08 6.21
CA ASN A 68 7.98 -8.38 6.42
C ASN A 68 8.35 -9.85 6.11
N SER A 69 7.42 -10.67 5.59
CA SER A 69 7.68 -12.08 5.27
C SER A 69 7.96 -12.31 3.77
N GLY A 70 8.04 -11.22 2.99
CA GLY A 70 8.40 -11.25 1.58
C GLY A 70 7.20 -11.31 0.65
N HIS A 71 6.02 -10.90 1.10
CA HIS A 71 4.86 -10.73 0.24
C HIS A 71 4.82 -9.34 -0.37
N TYR A 72 4.32 -9.23 -1.60
CA TYR A 72 4.24 -8.02 -2.40
C TYR A 72 2.80 -7.81 -2.89
N THR A 73 2.45 -6.55 -3.15
CA THR A 73 1.23 -6.16 -3.88
C THR A 73 1.62 -5.38 -5.13
N LEU A 74 1.09 -5.74 -6.29
CA LEU A 74 1.20 -4.98 -7.52
C LEU A 74 0.30 -3.73 -7.49
N ARG A 75 0.87 -2.56 -7.80
CA ARG A 75 0.20 -1.25 -7.69
C ARG A 75 0.11 -0.47 -9.00
N ASP A 76 1.07 -0.64 -9.91
CA ASP A 76 1.21 0.22 -11.11
C ASP A 76 0.21 -0.07 -12.25
N ILE A 77 -0.72 -1.02 -12.05
CA ILE A 77 -1.72 -1.35 -13.06
C ILE A 77 -3.13 -1.12 -12.50
N TYR A 78 -3.97 -0.48 -13.32
CA TYR A 78 -5.36 -0.22 -12.98
C TYR A 78 -6.21 -1.48 -13.04
N LEU A 79 -5.99 -2.34 -14.05
CA LEU A 79 -6.74 -3.57 -14.29
C LEU A 79 -5.79 -4.71 -14.68
N LEU A 80 -5.96 -5.88 -14.06
CA LEU A 80 -5.46 -7.18 -14.53
C LEU A 80 -6.19 -7.57 -15.82
N ASP A 81 -5.63 -8.52 -16.57
CA ASP A 81 -6.17 -8.87 -17.89
C ASP A 81 -7.58 -9.49 -17.81
N LEU A 82 -7.86 -10.29 -16.78
CA LEU A 82 -9.22 -10.78 -16.49
C LEU A 82 -10.21 -9.62 -16.28
N GLU A 83 -9.79 -8.59 -15.54
CA GLU A 83 -10.63 -7.40 -15.31
C GLU A 83 -10.86 -6.61 -16.62
N LYS A 84 -9.90 -6.60 -17.55
CA LYS A 84 -10.06 -5.96 -18.87
C LYS A 84 -10.95 -6.75 -19.82
N GLU A 85 -10.91 -8.08 -19.79
CA GLU A 85 -11.78 -8.91 -20.63
C GLU A 85 -13.25 -8.77 -20.20
N GLU A 86 -13.51 -8.72 -18.89
CA GLU A 86 -14.86 -8.51 -18.36
C GLU A 86 -15.44 -7.12 -18.71
N THR A 87 -14.61 -6.08 -18.73
CA THR A 87 -15.08 -4.73 -19.16
C THR A 87 -15.54 -4.69 -20.61
N LYS A 88 -15.03 -5.58 -21.48
CA LYS A 88 -15.50 -5.70 -22.88
C LYS A 88 -16.85 -6.40 -22.99
N THR A 89 -17.29 -7.08 -21.94
CA THR A 89 -18.59 -7.78 -21.86
C THR A 89 -19.65 -7.00 -21.10
N LEU A 90 -19.35 -5.75 -20.68
CA LEU A 90 -20.30 -4.89 -19.98
C LEU A 90 -21.47 -4.49 -20.90
N ASP A 91 -22.64 -5.04 -20.59
CA ASP A 91 -23.90 -4.60 -21.18
C ASP A 91 -24.35 -3.30 -20.51
N LEU A 92 -24.08 -2.18 -21.20
CA LEU A 92 -24.42 -0.81 -20.75
C LEU A 92 -25.92 -0.53 -20.73
N THR A 93 -26.77 -1.49 -21.13
CA THR A 93 -28.24 -1.35 -21.10
C THR A 93 -28.86 -1.72 -19.74
N LYS A 94 -28.09 -2.28 -18.80
CA LYS A 94 -28.58 -2.52 -17.43
C LYS A 94 -28.71 -1.20 -16.67
N GLU A 95 -29.94 -0.87 -16.24
CA GLU A 95 -30.26 0.35 -15.48
C GLU A 95 -29.66 0.37 -14.05
N GLU A 96 -29.28 -0.79 -13.51
CA GLU A 96 -28.68 -0.90 -12.18
C GLU A 96 -27.18 -1.23 -12.25
N PRO A 97 -26.31 -0.47 -11.55
CA PRO A 97 -24.90 -0.77 -11.48
C PRO A 97 -24.67 -2.12 -10.78
N GLU A 98 -23.94 -3.03 -11.43
CA GLU A 98 -23.49 -4.27 -10.80
C GLU A 98 -22.63 -3.95 -9.56
N LYS A 99 -23.13 -4.28 -8.38
CA LYS A 99 -22.35 -4.21 -7.13
C LYS A 99 -21.29 -5.31 -7.18
N ARG A 100 -20.02 -4.92 -7.04
CA ARG A 100 -18.90 -5.85 -6.89
C ARG A 100 -18.20 -5.57 -5.57
N GLU A 101 -18.00 -6.62 -4.77
CA GLU A 101 -17.18 -6.56 -3.58
C GLU A 101 -15.74 -6.93 -3.95
N TYR A 102 -14.82 -6.00 -3.73
CA TYR A 102 -13.39 -6.28 -3.87
C TYR A 102 -12.87 -6.68 -2.49
N ILE A 103 -12.32 -7.89 -2.37
CA ILE A 103 -11.55 -8.29 -1.18
C ILE A 103 -10.20 -7.58 -1.26
N VAL A 104 -10.13 -6.39 -0.66
CA VAL A 104 -8.86 -5.71 -0.42
C VAL A 104 -8.29 -6.28 0.88
N GLU A 105 -7.35 -7.23 0.77
CA GLU A 105 -6.56 -7.68 1.92
C GLU A 105 -5.79 -6.49 2.49
N THR A 106 -6.37 -5.88 3.51
CA THR A 106 -5.82 -4.75 4.24
C THR A 106 -4.99 -5.33 5.37
N TYR A 107 -3.75 -4.87 5.53
CA TYR A 107 -2.92 -5.29 6.65
C TYR A 107 -3.65 -5.17 7.97
N VAL A 108 -3.70 -6.29 8.68
CA VAL A 108 -3.98 -6.34 10.11
C VAL A 108 -2.82 -5.61 10.78
N ARG A 109 -3.00 -4.30 11.00
CA ARG A 109 -2.20 -3.54 11.97
C ARG A 109 -2.17 -4.38 13.24
N ARG A 110 -1.08 -4.37 14.02
CA ARG A 110 -1.19 -4.86 15.39
C ARG A 110 -2.27 -4.01 16.06
N VAL A 111 -3.47 -4.59 16.18
CA VAL A 111 -4.72 -3.89 16.56
C VAL A 111 -4.47 -3.06 17.82
N LYS A 112 -3.64 -3.59 18.72
CA LYS A 112 -3.15 -2.94 19.94
C LYS A 112 -2.56 -1.54 19.74
N TRP A 113 -1.66 -1.31 18.78
CA TRP A 113 -1.04 0.01 18.62
C TRP A 113 -2.02 1.04 18.04
N ALA A 114 -2.91 0.62 17.15
CA ALA A 114 -3.92 1.51 16.57
C ALA A 114 -5.01 1.88 17.60
N GLU A 115 -5.41 0.92 18.45
CA GLU A 115 -6.31 1.18 19.57
C GLU A 115 -5.65 2.10 20.60
N GLN A 116 -4.43 1.78 21.06
CA GLN A 116 -3.68 2.62 22.00
C GLN A 116 -3.42 4.03 21.47
N ALA A 117 -3.14 4.18 20.16
CA ALA A 117 -2.99 5.49 19.55
C ALA A 117 -4.29 6.31 19.64
N LYS A 118 -5.46 5.69 19.45
CA LYS A 118 -6.77 6.37 19.62
C LYS A 118 -7.06 6.71 21.08
N GLU A 119 -6.68 5.84 22.02
CA GLU A 119 -6.84 6.10 23.46
C GLU A 119 -5.97 7.27 23.92
N ILE A 120 -4.70 7.34 23.49
CA ILE A 120 -3.73 8.34 23.95
C ILE A 120 -3.86 9.66 23.19
N LEU A 121 -4.02 9.60 21.87
CA LEU A 121 -4.05 10.80 21.02
C LEU A 121 -5.46 11.36 20.84
N GLY A 122 -6.49 10.56 21.20
CA GLY A 122 -7.89 10.95 21.23
C GLY A 122 -8.66 10.62 19.96
N ASP A 123 -9.91 11.09 19.93
CA ASP A 123 -10.89 10.79 18.88
C ASP A 123 -11.08 11.92 17.85
N ARG A 124 -10.19 12.92 17.88
CA ARG A 124 -10.17 14.06 16.95
C ARG A 124 -8.88 14.11 16.17
N CYS A 125 -8.94 14.65 14.96
CA CYS A 125 -7.78 14.84 14.11
C CYS A 125 -6.72 15.71 14.82
N LEU A 126 -5.48 15.22 14.87
CA LEU A 126 -4.36 15.95 15.48
C LEU A 126 -3.94 17.17 14.67
N TYR A 127 -4.11 17.13 13.35
CA TYR A 127 -3.72 18.24 12.50
C TYR A 127 -4.53 19.51 12.83
N LYS A 128 -3.84 20.64 12.85
CA LYS A 128 -4.34 21.94 13.34
C LYS A 128 -5.72 22.30 12.83
N GLU A 129 -6.55 22.83 13.74
CA GLU A 129 -7.85 23.45 13.46
C GLU A 129 -8.81 22.58 12.61
N CYS A 130 -8.75 21.25 12.75
CA CYS A 130 -9.57 20.36 11.95
C CYS A 130 -10.98 20.17 12.56
N PRO A 131 -12.07 20.57 11.85
CA PRO A 131 -13.44 20.34 12.30
C PRO A 131 -13.99 18.98 11.85
N ASN A 132 -13.28 18.27 10.97
CA ASN A 132 -13.81 17.09 10.28
C ASN A 132 -13.97 15.92 11.26
N THR A 133 -15.22 15.55 11.51
CA THR A 133 -15.58 14.37 12.29
C THR A 133 -17.03 13.99 12.00
N PHE A 134 -17.36 12.72 12.20
CA PHE A 134 -18.74 12.24 12.26
C PHE A 134 -18.81 11.07 13.24
N THR A 135 -20.00 10.80 13.74
CA THR A 135 -20.25 9.70 14.68
C THR A 135 -20.68 8.47 13.90
N LYS A 136 -20.10 7.32 14.23
CA LYS A 136 -20.51 6.00 13.71
C LYS A 136 -21.76 5.50 14.44
N ASP A 137 -22.39 4.47 13.91
CA ASP A 137 -23.59 3.86 14.51
C ASP A 137 -23.34 3.35 15.95
N ASP A 138 -22.10 2.99 16.27
CA ASP A 138 -21.65 2.57 17.60
C ASP A 138 -21.46 3.74 18.60
N GLY A 139 -21.75 4.98 18.19
CA GLY A 139 -21.60 6.18 19.01
C GLY A 139 -20.18 6.75 19.09
N THR A 140 -19.18 6.07 18.51
CA THR A 140 -17.79 6.55 18.51
C THR A 140 -17.50 7.45 17.31
N LYS A 141 -16.55 8.39 17.45
CA LYS A 141 -16.15 9.26 16.35
C LYS A 141 -15.28 8.53 15.34
N TYR A 142 -15.46 8.84 14.06
CA TYR A 142 -14.60 8.33 13.00
C TYR A 142 -13.23 9.01 13.03
N ILE A 143 -12.19 8.19 13.12
CA ILE A 143 -10.79 8.63 13.05
C ILE A 143 -9.89 7.50 12.54
N GLU A 144 -8.91 7.86 11.70
CA GLU A 144 -7.96 6.94 11.08
C GLU A 144 -6.58 7.09 11.72
N VAL A 145 -5.93 5.97 12.05
CA VAL A 145 -4.53 5.98 12.50
C VAL A 145 -3.60 6.01 11.29
N HIS A 146 -2.56 6.82 11.35
CA HIS A 146 -1.59 7.06 10.28
C HIS A 146 -0.16 7.03 10.83
N HIS A 147 0.73 6.26 10.20
CA HIS A 147 2.17 6.35 10.46
C HIS A 147 2.72 7.66 9.88
N ILE A 148 3.26 8.53 10.74
CA ILE A 148 3.73 9.86 10.36
C ILE A 148 4.92 9.75 9.40
N ILE A 149 5.91 8.96 9.78
CA ILE A 149 6.96 8.48 8.87
C ILE A 149 6.48 7.11 8.35
N PRO A 150 6.24 6.95 7.05
CA PRO A 150 5.81 5.66 6.49
C PRO A 150 6.81 4.55 6.79
N LEU A 151 6.31 3.36 7.10
CA LEU A 151 7.15 2.18 7.36
C LEU A 151 8.12 1.89 6.19
N CYS A 152 7.66 2.10 4.94
CA CYS A 152 8.51 1.92 3.76
C CYS A 152 9.69 2.90 3.66
N LYS A 153 9.63 4.01 4.39
CA LYS A 153 10.71 5.01 4.50
C LYS A 153 11.55 4.83 5.77
N GLY A 154 11.41 3.70 6.47
CA GLY A 154 12.12 3.40 7.71
C GLY A 154 11.43 3.94 8.97
N GLY A 155 10.16 4.35 8.88
CA GLY A 155 9.38 4.69 10.07
C GLY A 155 9.17 3.48 10.98
N GLU A 156 9.17 3.73 12.29
CA GLU A 156 8.99 2.69 13.29
C GLU A 156 7.50 2.38 13.51
N ASP A 157 7.17 1.13 13.81
CA ASP A 157 5.82 0.72 14.20
C ASP A 157 5.63 0.89 15.72
N GLY A 158 5.62 2.15 16.15
CA GLY A 158 5.55 2.55 17.56
C GLY A 158 4.69 3.80 17.75
N LEU A 159 4.18 3.98 18.98
CA LEU A 159 3.22 5.04 19.32
C LEU A 159 3.72 6.45 18.94
N TRP A 160 5.02 6.71 19.11
CA TRP A 160 5.70 7.98 18.77
C TRP A 160 5.72 8.30 17.26
N ASN A 161 5.44 7.32 16.41
CA ASN A 161 5.35 7.48 14.96
C ASN A 161 3.91 7.31 14.45
N LEU A 162 2.92 7.25 15.34
CA LEU A 162 1.51 7.16 14.99
C LEU A 162 0.79 8.48 15.25
N SER A 163 -0.16 8.81 14.39
CA SER A 163 -1.06 9.95 14.50
C SER A 163 -2.50 9.52 14.27
N VAL A 164 -3.45 10.29 14.77
CA VAL A 164 -4.88 10.14 14.48
C VAL A 164 -5.36 11.30 13.61
N LEU A 165 -5.93 10.98 12.45
CA LEU A 165 -6.32 11.94 11.41
C LEU A 165 -7.73 11.67 10.90
N CYS A 166 -8.42 12.73 10.46
CA CYS A 166 -9.63 12.55 9.65
C CYS A 166 -9.28 12.03 8.25
N ALA A 167 -10.26 11.47 7.54
CA ALA A 167 -10.05 10.95 6.17
C ALA A 167 -9.39 11.98 5.25
N HIS A 168 -9.79 13.25 5.33
CA HIS A 168 -9.23 14.33 4.50
C HIS A 168 -7.73 14.54 4.74
N HIS A 169 -7.32 14.79 5.98
CA HIS A 169 -5.91 15.01 6.31
C HIS A 169 -5.07 13.74 6.15
N HIS A 170 -5.65 12.56 6.37
CA HIS A 170 -4.97 11.31 6.08
C HIS A 170 -4.64 11.19 4.59
N LYS A 171 -5.59 11.51 3.69
CA LYS A 171 -5.33 11.55 2.25
C LYS A 171 -4.35 12.66 1.86
N MET A 172 -4.40 13.83 2.50
CA MET A 172 -3.40 14.88 2.27
C MET A 172 -1.98 14.43 2.65
N ALA A 173 -1.82 13.69 3.75
CA ALA A 173 -0.52 13.14 4.17
C ALA A 173 0.06 12.14 3.15
N HIS A 174 -0.79 11.37 2.47
CA HIS A 174 -0.37 10.43 1.42
C HIS A 174 -0.15 11.08 0.05
N TYR A 175 -1.11 11.89 -0.40
CA TYR A 175 -1.24 12.32 -1.81
C TYR A 175 -1.06 13.81 -2.02
N GLY A 176 -0.89 14.59 -0.95
CA GLY A 176 -0.59 16.00 -1.04
C GLY A 176 0.69 16.27 -1.83
N ASN A 177 0.82 17.50 -2.33
CA ASN A 177 2.10 17.93 -2.90
C ASN A 177 3.22 17.85 -1.83
N GLU A 178 4.47 17.89 -2.28
CA GLU A 178 5.62 17.65 -1.41
C GLU A 178 5.69 18.61 -0.20
N ARG A 179 5.27 19.87 -0.40
CA ARG A 179 5.21 20.87 0.67
C ARG A 179 4.16 20.49 1.71
N ALA A 180 2.93 20.21 1.28
CA ALA A 180 1.83 19.85 2.16
C ALA A 180 2.15 18.59 2.99
N ARG A 181 2.79 17.58 2.37
CA ARG A 181 3.20 16.36 3.07
C ARG A 181 4.25 16.64 4.13
N ARG A 182 5.29 17.43 3.81
CA ARG A 182 6.33 17.83 4.77
C ARG A 182 5.78 18.66 5.94
N ASP A 183 4.85 19.57 5.65
CA ASP A 183 4.21 20.41 6.67
C ASP A 183 3.37 19.57 7.64
N ILE A 184 2.58 18.62 7.12
CA ILE A 184 1.80 17.68 7.94
C ILE A 184 2.72 16.78 8.76
N GLU A 185 3.71 16.14 8.14
CA GLU A 185 4.66 15.25 8.81
C GLU A 185 5.37 15.96 9.98
N SER A 186 5.93 17.14 9.72
CA SER A 186 6.63 17.94 10.73
C SER A 186 5.71 18.38 11.86
N PHE A 187 4.47 18.77 11.55
CA PHE A 187 3.50 19.13 12.57
C PHE A 187 3.15 17.94 13.47
N LEU A 188 2.86 16.78 12.87
CA LEU A 188 2.44 15.60 13.61
C LEU A 188 3.56 15.03 14.47
N LEU A 189 4.81 15.00 13.99
CA LEU A 189 5.97 14.59 14.80
C LEU A 189 6.12 15.46 16.06
N ASN A 190 5.96 16.77 15.90
CA ASN A 190 6.02 17.69 17.04
C ASN A 190 4.85 17.49 18.01
N GLU A 191 3.63 17.30 17.48
CA GLU A 191 2.44 17.15 18.32
C GLU A 191 2.46 15.84 19.11
N VAL A 192 2.89 14.74 18.48
CA VAL A 192 2.98 13.43 19.11
C VAL A 192 4.08 13.41 20.18
N LYS A 193 5.25 14.02 19.91
CA LYS A 193 6.33 14.19 20.90
C LYS A 193 5.92 15.01 22.13
N ARG A 194 4.87 15.84 22.05
CA ARG A 194 4.36 16.61 23.19
C ARG A 194 3.35 15.82 24.02
N ARG A 195 2.75 14.77 23.46
CA ARG A 195 1.66 13.99 24.09
C ARG A 195 2.13 12.64 24.63
N ILE A 196 3.27 12.14 24.14
CA ILE A 196 3.93 10.89 24.55
C ILE A 196 5.31 11.25 25.11
#